data_AF-X1SL21-F1
#
_entry.id   AF-X1SL21-F1
#
_cell.length_a   1.000
_cell.length_b   1.000
_cell.length_c   1.000
_cell.angle_alpha   90.00
_cell.angle_beta   90.00
_cell.angle_gamma   90.00
#
_symmetry.space_group_name_H-M   'P 1'
#
loop_
_entity.id
_entity.type
_entity.pdbx_description
1 polymer ?
#
loop_
_entity_poly.entity_id
_entity_poly.type
_entity_poly.pdbx_seq_one_letter_code
_entity_poly.pdbx_strand_id
1 'polypeptide(L)' 'MEKITHIDKLTKHPEWNESYYFVFYSKKDKLGGMSRIGFKPNKQEGMTFFLSFS' A
#
# COMPACT_ATOMS: atom_id res chain seq x y z
N MET A 1 -8.02 12.42 4.36
CA MET A 1 -7.32 11.38 3.56
C MET A 1 -5.88 11.84 3.37
N GLU A 2 -4.91 10.94 3.50
CA GLU A 2 -3.51 11.26 3.20
C GLU A 2 -3.37 11.74 1.75
N LYS A 3 -2.39 12.62 1.48
CA LYS A 3 -2.16 13.15 0.13
C LYS A 3 -1.41 12.11 -0.71
N ILE A 4 -1.79 12.01 -1.98
CA ILE A 4 -1.08 11.21 -2.99
C ILE A 4 0.34 11.78 -3.13
N THR A 5 1.34 10.90 -3.08
CA THR A 5 2.74 11.34 -3.05
C THR A 5 3.27 11.56 -4.46
N HIS A 6 2.85 10.75 -5.44
CA HIS A 6 3.27 10.85 -6.84
C HIS A 6 2.22 11.54 -7.72
N ILE A 7 2.02 12.84 -7.49
CA ILE A 7 1.02 13.64 -8.21
C ILE A 7 1.32 13.70 -9.71
N ASP A 8 2.60 13.69 -10.10
CA ASP A 8 3.08 13.69 -11.48
C ASP A 8 2.71 12.41 -12.25
N LYS A 9 2.45 11.32 -11.54
CA LYS A 9 2.08 10.01 -12.12
C LYS A 9 0.58 9.76 -12.14
N LEU A 10 -0.23 10.70 -11.64
CA LEU A 10 -1.68 10.60 -11.70
C LEU A 10 -2.15 10.51 -13.15
N THR A 11 -2.87 9.45 -13.46
CA THR A 11 -3.55 9.29 -14.75
C THR A 11 -5.05 9.23 -14.53
N LYS A 12 -5.83 9.51 -15.58
CA LYS A 12 -7.30 9.35 -15.55
C LYS A 12 -7.74 7.89 -15.71
N HIS A 13 -6.80 6.94 -15.78
CA HIS A 13 -7.14 5.54 -16.00
C HIS A 13 -7.90 5.00 -14.76
N PRO A 14 -9.09 4.41 -14.91
CA PRO A 14 -9.94 4.03 -13.79
C PRO A 14 -9.29 3.01 -12.85
N GLU A 15 -8.37 2.19 -13.36
CA GLU A 15 -7.62 1.19 -12.56
C GLU A 15 -6.26 1.67 -12.05
N TRP A 16 -5.91 2.95 -12.25
CA TRP A 16 -4.66 3.47 -11.70
C TRP A 16 -4.68 3.39 -10.17
N ASN A 17 -3.61 2.86 -9.59
CA ASN A 17 -3.49 2.59 -8.16
C ASN A 17 -2.09 2.97 -7.68
N GLU A 18 -2.02 3.72 -6.59
CA GLU A 18 -0.77 3.95 -5.86
C GLU A 18 -0.71 3.01 -4.67
N SER A 19 0.31 2.15 -4.60
CA SER A 19 0.47 1.18 -3.52
C SER A 19 1.77 1.38 -2.76
N TYR A 20 1.68 1.40 -1.43
CA TYR A 20 2.80 1.47 -0.50
C TYR A 20 2.97 0.12 0.17
N TYR A 21 4.21 -0.34 0.26
CA TYR A 21 4.57 -1.62 0.82
C TYR A 21 5.49 -1.42 2.03
N PHE A 22 5.05 -1.90 3.17
CA PHE A 22 5.82 -1.90 4.42
C PHE A 22 6.19 -3.33 4.72
N VAL A 23 7.46 -3.68 4.55
CA VAL A 23 7.98 -5.02 4.84
C VAL A 23 8.88 -4.90 6.05
N PHE A 24 8.70 -5.79 7.02
CA PHE A 24 9.57 -5.88 8.19
C PHE A 24 9.92 -7.32 8.51
N TYR A 25 11.04 -7.49 9.18
CA TYR A 25 11.48 -8.78 9.70
C TYR A 25 12.17 -8.58 11.06
N SER A 26 11.71 -9.32 12.07
CA SER A 26 12.35 -9.40 13.38
C SER A 26 13.13 -10.71 13.47
N LYS A 27 14.47 -10.61 13.56
CA LYS A 27 15.34 -11.77 13.75
C LYS A 27 15.18 -12.40 15.14
N LYS A 28 14.99 -11.57 16.18
CA LYS A 28 14.79 -12.02 17.56
C LYS A 28 13.55 -12.91 17.67
N ASP A 29 12.47 -12.46 17.04
CA ASP A 29 11.16 -13.11 17.14
C ASP A 29 10.91 -14.08 15.98
N LYS A 30 11.87 -14.21 15.04
CA LYS A 30 11.76 -14.96 13.78
C LYS A 30 10.47 -14.63 12.99
N LEU A 31 9.98 -13.41 13.11
CA LEU A 31 8.69 -12.98 12.59
C LEU A 31 8.87 -12.04 11.41
N GLY A 32 8.23 -12.36 10.29
CA GLY A 32 8.15 -11.48 9.12
C GLY A 32 6.74 -10.94 8.93
N GLY A 33 6.63 -9.73 8.40
CA GLY A 33 5.34 -9.15 8.07
C GLY A 33 5.41 -8.20 6.91
N MET A 34 4.27 -8.04 6.24
CA MET A 34 4.09 -7.16 5.11
C MET A 34 2.71 -6.49 5.19
N SER A 35 2.69 -5.17 5.20
CA SER A 35 1.49 -4.39 4.97
C SER A 35 1.53 -3.78 3.59
N ARG A 36 0.42 -3.83 2.86
CA ARG A 36 0.22 -3.07 1.62
C ARG A 36 -0.94 -2.11 1.81
N ILE A 37 -0.72 -0.85 1.50
CA ILE A 37 -1.76 0.18 1.46
C ILE A 37 -1.92 0.63 0.01
N GLY A 38 -3.10 0.47 -0.57
CA GLY A 38 -3.42 0.85 -1.94
C GLY A 38 -4.46 1.97 -2.00
N PHE A 39 -4.17 2.99 -2.79
CA PHE A 39 -5.06 4.12 -3.06
C PHE A 39 -5.53 4.09 -4.51
N LYS A 40 -6.84 4.11 -4.72
CA LYS A 40 -7.47 4.28 -6.03
C LYS A 40 -8.18 5.63 -6.08
N PRO A 41 -7.46 6.74 -6.35
CA PRO A 41 -8.03 8.08 -6.30
C PRO A 41 -9.16 8.28 -7.31
N ASN A 42 -9.11 7.58 -8.44
CA ASN A 42 -10.11 7.66 -9.51
C ASN A 42 -11.43 6.94 -9.18
N LYS A 43 -11.46 6.11 -8.13
CA LYS A 43 -12.64 5.38 -7.66
C LYS A 43 -13.09 5.78 -6.25
N GLN A 44 -12.37 6.71 -5.60
CA GLN A 44 -12.55 7.06 -4.19
C GLN A 44 -12.51 5.83 -3.26
N GLU A 45 -11.69 4.83 -3.60
CA GLU A 45 -11.53 3.60 -2.82
C GLU A 45 -10.12 3.54 -2.19
N GLY A 46 -10.04 3.12 -0.93
CA GLY A 46 -8.81 2.76 -0.24
C GLY A 46 -8.84 1.28 0.14
N MET A 47 -7.71 0.59 0.02
CA MET A 47 -7.62 -0.85 0.32
C MET A 47 -6.33 -1.15 1.08
N THR A 48 -6.43 -1.85 2.21
CA THR A 48 -5.28 -2.24 3.03
C THR A 48 -5.25 -3.76 3.18
N PHE A 49 -4.07 -4.36 3.00
CA PHE A 49 -3.80 -5.77 3.29
C PHE A 49 -2.71 -5.89 4.35
N PHE A 50 -2.90 -6.80 5.29
CA PHE A 50 -1.92 -7.17 6.30
C PHE A 50 -1.62 -8.66 6.18
N LEU A 51 -0.35 -9.00 5.96
CA LEU A 51 0.14 -10.38 5.87
C LEU A 51 1.21 -10.59 6.95
N SER A 52 1.01 -11.60 7.78
CA SER A 52 1.95 -12.02 8.82
C SER A 52 2.49 -13.41 8.48
N PHE A 53 3.79 -13.60 8.59
CA PHE A 53 4.48 -14.85 8.28
C PHE A 53 5.24 -15.35 9.52
N SER A 54 4.85 -16.53 10.00
CA SER A 54 5.37 -17.22 11.19
C SER A 54 5.98 -18.56 10.83
#